data_AF-A0A6J2KQP3-F1
#
_entry.id   AF-A0A6J2KQP3-F1
#
_cell.length_a   1.000
_cell.length_b   1.000
_cell.length_c   1.000
_cell.angle_alpha   90.00
_cell.angle_beta   90.00
_cell.angle_gamma   90.00
#
_symmetry.space_group_name_H-M   'P 1'
#
loop_
_entity.id
_entity.type
_entity.pdbx_description
1 polymer ?
#
loop_
_entity_poly.entity_id
_entity_poly.type
_entity_poly.pdbx_seq_one_letter_code
_entity_poly.pdbx_strand_id
1 'polypeptide(L)'
;MGPHLCLYRAALLPGSLLFLLLLSDPALPTGRPPPVVLVPGDLGNQLEAKLDKPKVVHYLCSKKTDSYFTLWLNLELLLPVIIDCWIDNIRLVYNRTSRVTQFPDGVDVHVPGFGKTFSLEFLDPSKSSVGSYFHTMVESLVGWGYTRGEDVRGAPYDWRRAPTAAPGLEGQVHPCLRGTGCALGGRGQDPARPGLRGQQPDPGH
;
A
#
# COMPACT_ATOMS: atom_id res chain seq x y z
N MET A 1 4.83 95.31 6.49
CA MET A 1 4.46 94.48 7.65
C MET A 1 4.25 93.06 7.14
N GLY A 2 5.16 92.11 7.42
CA GLY A 2 4.84 90.67 7.34
C GLY A 2 4.07 90.24 8.61
N PRO A 3 4.01 88.94 9.00
CA PRO A 3 4.24 87.67 8.29
C PRO A 3 3.18 86.57 8.65
N HIS A 4 3.47 85.28 8.31
CA HIS A 4 2.99 83.99 8.92
C HIS A 4 1.71 83.28 8.36
N LEU A 5 1.86 82.17 7.61
CA LEU A 5 1.87 80.71 7.98
C LEU A 5 0.45 80.13 8.24
N CYS A 6 -0.11 79.24 7.40
CA CYS A 6 0.12 77.78 7.20
C CYS A 6 -0.56 76.84 8.23
N LEU A 7 -0.96 75.64 7.75
CA LEU A 7 -1.55 74.43 8.37
C LEU A 7 -3.10 74.34 8.39
N TYR A 8 -3.79 73.26 7.96
CA TYR A 8 -3.41 71.88 7.62
C TYR A 8 -4.34 71.26 6.55
N ARG A 9 -3.75 70.40 5.70
CA ARG A 9 -4.36 69.49 4.71
C ARG A 9 -5.19 68.37 5.35
N ALA A 10 -6.15 67.82 4.60
CA ALA A 10 -6.11 66.42 4.14
C ALA A 10 -7.22 66.14 3.11
N ALA A 11 -6.81 65.73 1.91
CA ALA A 11 -7.68 65.28 0.84
C ALA A 11 -8.14 63.83 1.09
N LEU A 12 -9.45 63.57 1.01
CA LEU A 12 -10.00 62.21 0.93
C LEU A 12 -10.02 61.80 -0.55
N LEU A 13 -9.19 60.83 -0.92
CA LEU A 13 -9.23 60.12 -2.21
C LEU A 13 -9.67 58.65 -1.98
N PRO A 14 -10.19 57.98 -3.03
CA PRO A 14 -11.23 56.97 -2.94
C PRO A 14 -10.64 55.58 -2.65
N GLY A 15 -10.80 55.10 -1.43
CA GLY A 15 -10.20 53.86 -0.94
C GLY A 15 -11.06 52.59 -1.08
N SER A 16 -12.16 52.59 -1.84
CA SER A 16 -13.13 51.47 -1.80
C SER A 16 -13.12 50.54 -3.01
N LEU A 17 -12.40 50.87 -4.10
CA LEU A 17 -12.37 50.01 -5.30
C LEU A 17 -11.04 49.26 -5.52
N LEU A 18 -10.08 49.37 -4.59
CA LEU A 18 -8.80 48.64 -4.64
C LEU A 18 -8.72 47.48 -3.63
N PHE A 19 -9.80 47.19 -2.90
CA PHE A 19 -9.80 46.14 -1.87
C PHE A 19 -10.44 44.83 -2.32
N LEU A 20 -11.07 44.79 -3.50
CA LEU A 20 -11.70 43.58 -4.06
C LEU A 20 -10.82 42.79 -5.04
N LEU A 21 -9.59 43.26 -5.33
CA LEU A 21 -8.59 42.49 -6.11
C LEU A 21 -7.60 41.71 -5.22
N LEU A 22 -7.75 41.79 -3.89
CA LEU A 22 -6.92 41.04 -2.92
C LEU A 22 -7.59 39.74 -2.41
N LEU A 23 -8.72 39.33 -2.98
CA LEU A 23 -9.35 38.03 -2.71
C LEU A 23 -9.09 36.97 -3.80
N SER A 24 -8.21 37.26 -4.75
CA SER A 24 -7.53 36.20 -5.50
C SER A 24 -6.40 35.68 -4.62
N ASP A 25 -6.71 34.73 -3.75
CA ASP A 25 -5.70 33.94 -3.04
C ASP A 25 -4.87 33.21 -4.10
N PRO A 26 -3.61 33.59 -4.34
CA PRO A 26 -2.79 33.00 -5.39
C PRO A 26 -2.13 31.73 -4.86
N ALA A 27 -2.88 30.84 -4.22
CA ALA A 27 -2.52 29.45 -3.97
C ALA A 27 -3.62 28.74 -3.16
N LEU A 28 -4.69 28.31 -3.83
CA LEU A 28 -4.91 26.87 -3.69
C LEU A 28 -3.63 26.26 -4.27
N PRO A 29 -2.79 25.53 -3.50
CA PRO A 29 -1.83 24.67 -4.16
C PRO A 29 -2.67 23.90 -5.17
N THR A 30 -2.29 23.93 -6.45
CA THR A 30 -2.77 22.94 -7.40
C THR A 30 -2.36 21.61 -6.80
N GLY A 31 -3.26 21.08 -5.97
CA GLY A 31 -2.90 20.17 -4.91
C GLY A 31 -2.41 18.92 -5.60
N ARG A 32 -1.19 18.47 -5.26
CA ARG A 32 -0.74 17.16 -5.69
C ARG A 32 -1.89 16.18 -5.39
N PRO A 33 -2.25 15.32 -6.36
CA PRO A 33 -3.37 14.43 -6.19
C PRO A 33 -3.14 13.57 -4.93
N PRO A 34 -4.20 13.20 -4.20
CA PRO A 34 -4.05 12.48 -2.95
C PRO A 34 -3.32 11.16 -3.22
N PRO A 35 -2.46 10.71 -2.29
CA PRO A 35 -1.76 9.46 -2.47
C PRO A 35 -2.71 8.27 -2.56
N VAL A 36 -2.30 7.26 -3.30
CA VAL A 36 -3.05 6.02 -3.54
C VAL A 36 -2.28 4.85 -2.96
N VAL A 37 -2.94 4.06 -2.10
CA VAL A 37 -2.45 2.76 -1.65
C VAL A 37 -3.29 1.66 -2.28
N LEU A 38 -2.63 0.78 -3.02
CA LEU A 38 -3.24 -0.34 -3.73
C LEU A 38 -3.17 -1.58 -2.86
N VAL A 39 -4.34 -2.08 -2.45
CA VAL A 39 -4.48 -3.34 -1.71
C VAL A 39 -5.05 -4.38 -2.68
N PRO A 40 -4.31 -5.46 -3.00
CA PRO A 40 -4.78 -6.46 -3.95
C PRO A 40 -5.87 -7.37 -3.37
N GLY A 41 -6.56 -8.10 -4.25
CA GLY A 41 -7.44 -9.20 -3.86
C GLY A 41 -6.68 -10.51 -3.61
N ASP A 42 -7.43 -11.61 -3.47
CA ASP A 42 -6.86 -12.96 -3.43
C ASP A 42 -6.07 -13.25 -4.72
N LEU A 43 -4.94 -13.96 -4.58
CA LEU A 43 -3.96 -14.21 -5.65
C LEU A 43 -3.35 -12.94 -6.28
N GLY A 44 -3.64 -11.74 -5.77
CA GLY A 44 -3.39 -10.47 -6.44
C GLY A 44 -2.01 -9.85 -6.21
N ASN A 45 -1.09 -10.55 -5.55
CA ASN A 45 0.32 -10.17 -5.49
C ASN A 45 1.24 -11.39 -5.50
N GLN A 46 2.48 -11.15 -5.90
CA GLN A 46 3.54 -12.15 -5.84
C GLN A 46 3.76 -12.70 -4.43
N LEU A 47 4.18 -13.96 -4.35
CA LEU A 47 4.73 -14.59 -3.14
C LEU A 47 6.08 -15.23 -3.50
N GLU A 48 7.02 -15.15 -2.57
CA GLU A 48 8.33 -15.78 -2.69
C GLU A 48 8.52 -16.81 -1.59
N ALA A 49 9.22 -17.91 -1.91
CA ALA A 49 9.51 -18.97 -0.96
C ALA A 49 10.98 -19.39 -0.94
N LYS A 50 11.42 -19.89 0.22
CA LYS A 50 12.73 -20.55 0.39
C LYS A 50 12.51 -21.90 1.08
N LEU A 51 13.22 -22.93 0.59
CA LEU A 51 13.01 -24.31 1.03
C LEU A 51 14.23 -24.86 1.78
N ASP A 52 13.96 -25.61 2.84
CA ASP A 52 14.86 -26.55 3.53
C ASP A 52 14.02 -27.70 4.14
N LYS A 53 13.34 -28.45 3.26
CA LYS A 53 12.32 -29.44 3.61
C LYS A 53 12.94 -30.78 4.03
N PRO A 54 12.43 -31.42 5.10
CA PRO A 54 12.90 -32.75 5.52
C PRO A 54 12.49 -33.85 4.53
N LYS A 55 11.34 -33.67 3.87
CA LYS A 55 10.76 -34.62 2.91
C LYS A 55 10.05 -33.90 1.78
N VAL A 56 9.86 -34.62 0.68
CA VAL A 56 9.14 -34.16 -0.51
C VAL A 56 8.14 -35.22 -0.94
N VAL A 57 7.07 -34.77 -1.62
CA VAL A 57 5.99 -35.65 -2.10
C VAL A 57 6.40 -36.49 -3.32
N HIS A 58 7.37 -35.99 -4.10
CA HIS A 58 7.87 -36.66 -5.30
C HIS A 58 9.36 -36.37 -5.50
N TYR A 59 10.08 -37.26 -6.21
CA TYR A 59 11.53 -37.13 -6.40
C TYR A 59 11.95 -35.92 -7.25
N LEU A 60 11.01 -35.39 -8.04
CA LEU A 60 11.21 -34.18 -8.86
C LEU A 60 11.14 -32.88 -8.04
N CYS A 61 10.64 -32.93 -6.80
CA CYS A 61 10.48 -31.73 -5.99
C CYS A 61 11.78 -31.36 -5.28
N SER A 62 12.14 -30.08 -5.33
CA SER A 62 13.28 -29.54 -4.61
C SER A 62 13.07 -29.62 -3.09
N LYS A 63 14.05 -30.20 -2.39
CA LYS A 63 14.10 -30.15 -0.93
C LYS A 63 14.61 -28.81 -0.42
N LYS A 64 15.60 -28.23 -1.10
CA LYS A 64 16.31 -27.04 -0.64
C LYS A 64 16.51 -26.04 -1.78
N THR A 65 16.47 -24.76 -1.46
CA THR A 65 16.82 -23.67 -2.37
C THR A 65 17.84 -22.74 -1.72
N ASP A 66 18.79 -22.22 -2.52
CA ASP A 66 19.84 -21.33 -2.01
C ASP A 66 19.27 -19.94 -1.69
N SER A 67 18.41 -19.44 -2.58
CA SER A 67 17.71 -18.16 -2.45
C SER A 67 16.21 -18.35 -2.40
N TYR A 68 15.52 -17.22 -2.16
CA TYR A 68 14.11 -17.12 -2.45
C TYR A 68 13.87 -17.24 -3.96
N PHE A 69 12.74 -17.84 -4.31
CA PHE A 69 12.21 -17.90 -5.68
C PHE A 69 10.74 -17.49 -5.67
N THR A 70 10.24 -17.03 -6.82
CA THR A 70 8.82 -16.69 -6.99
C THR A 70 7.96 -17.95 -6.92
N LEU A 71 7.24 -18.10 -5.81
CA LEU A 71 6.27 -19.17 -5.57
C LEU A 71 4.95 -18.90 -6.29
N TRP A 72 4.56 -17.62 -6.38
CA TRP A 72 3.38 -17.17 -7.11
C TRP A 72 3.67 -15.81 -7.77
N LEU A 73 3.32 -15.58 -9.05
CA LEU A 73 2.96 -16.58 -10.06
C LEU A 73 4.22 -17.05 -10.78
N ASN A 74 4.37 -18.36 -10.91
CA ASN A 74 5.37 -18.97 -11.79
C ASN A 74 4.71 -20.12 -12.55
N LEU A 75 4.53 -19.94 -13.87
CA LEU A 75 3.79 -20.87 -14.72
C LEU A 75 4.47 -22.24 -14.85
N GLU A 76 5.80 -22.31 -14.69
CA GLU A 76 6.54 -23.58 -14.75
C GLU A 76 6.23 -24.48 -13.56
N LEU A 77 5.92 -23.88 -12.41
CA LEU A 77 5.52 -24.61 -11.20
C LEU A 77 4.10 -25.20 -11.30
N LEU A 78 3.30 -24.76 -12.28
CA LEU A 78 1.92 -25.20 -12.47
C LEU A 78 1.77 -26.32 -13.51
N LEU A 79 2.88 -26.80 -14.09
CA LEU A 79 2.85 -27.92 -15.02
C LEU A 79 2.38 -29.22 -14.31
N PRO A 80 1.66 -30.15 -15.00
CA PRO A 80 1.07 -31.33 -14.36
C PRO A 80 2.04 -32.21 -13.56
N VAL A 81 3.33 -32.20 -13.89
CA VAL A 81 4.36 -32.99 -13.21
C VAL A 81 4.92 -32.27 -11.97
N ILE A 82 4.84 -30.93 -11.93
CA ILE A 82 5.44 -30.07 -10.91
C ILE A 82 4.40 -29.51 -9.93
N ILE A 83 3.12 -29.49 -10.32
CA ILE A 83 2.03 -28.91 -9.53
C ILE A 83 1.93 -29.50 -8.12
N ASP A 84 2.23 -30.80 -7.94
CA ASP A 84 2.25 -31.44 -6.63
C ASP A 84 3.34 -30.87 -5.71
N CYS A 85 4.50 -30.52 -6.28
CA CYS A 85 5.58 -29.83 -5.55
C CYS A 85 5.13 -28.43 -5.12
N TRP A 86 4.44 -27.71 -6.01
CA TRP A 86 3.92 -26.39 -5.73
C TRP A 86 2.85 -26.43 -4.63
N ILE A 87 1.88 -27.34 -4.71
CA ILE A 87 0.85 -27.56 -3.69
C ILE A 87 1.49 -27.86 -2.33
N ASP A 88 2.50 -28.72 -2.27
CA ASP A 88 3.17 -29.07 -1.01
C ASP A 88 3.96 -27.90 -0.40
N ASN A 89 4.37 -26.90 -1.20
CA ASN A 89 5.06 -25.71 -0.75
C ASN A 89 4.09 -24.58 -0.34
N ILE A 90 3.03 -24.35 -1.11
CA ILE A 90 2.11 -23.22 -0.89
C ILE A 90 1.02 -23.50 0.15
N ARG A 91 0.74 -24.77 0.46
CA ARG A 91 -0.31 -25.12 1.44
C ARG A 91 -0.05 -24.51 2.82
N LEU A 92 -1.12 -24.24 3.54
CA LEU A 92 -1.07 -23.89 4.96
C LEU A 92 -1.43 -25.11 5.81
N VAL A 93 -0.73 -25.27 6.94
CA VAL A 93 -1.03 -26.30 7.94
C VAL A 93 -1.80 -25.64 9.08
N TYR A 94 -3.06 -26.03 9.27
CA TYR A 94 -3.89 -25.49 10.35
C TYR A 94 -3.67 -26.26 11.65
N ASN A 95 -3.22 -25.55 12.70
CA ASN A 95 -3.11 -26.10 14.04
C ASN A 95 -4.44 -25.90 14.79
N ARG A 96 -5.14 -27.00 15.07
CA ARG A 96 -6.47 -26.95 15.74
C ARG A 96 -6.39 -26.44 17.17
N THR A 97 -5.28 -26.67 17.87
CA THR A 97 -5.09 -26.28 19.27
C THR A 97 -4.83 -24.79 19.40
N SER A 98 -3.85 -24.27 18.66
CA SER A 98 -3.52 -22.83 18.69
C SER A 98 -4.42 -21.99 17.78
N ARG A 99 -5.25 -22.62 16.94
CA ARG A 99 -6.18 -21.99 16.00
C ARG A 99 -5.50 -21.08 14.97
N VAL A 100 -4.23 -21.32 14.68
CA VAL A 100 -3.43 -20.57 13.69
C VAL A 100 -2.93 -21.46 12.56
N THR A 101 -2.69 -20.85 11.41
CA THR A 101 -2.05 -21.48 10.25
C THR A 101 -0.53 -21.31 10.30
N GLN A 102 0.19 -22.37 9.96
CA GLN A 102 1.65 -22.39 9.84
C GLN A 102 2.05 -22.80 8.43
N PHE A 103 3.28 -22.46 8.04
CA PHE A 103 3.85 -22.98 6.80
C PHE A 103 4.29 -24.44 6.99
N PRO A 104 4.40 -25.25 5.92
CA PRO A 104 4.95 -26.60 6.00
C PRO A 104 6.39 -26.57 6.54
N ASP A 105 6.80 -27.66 7.19
CA ASP A 105 8.15 -27.77 7.74
C ASP A 105 9.22 -27.52 6.67
N GLY A 106 10.14 -26.60 6.96
CA GLY A 106 11.20 -26.22 6.03
C GLY A 106 10.74 -25.36 4.86
N VAL A 107 9.59 -24.69 4.96
CA VAL A 107 9.13 -23.71 3.97
C VAL A 107 9.00 -22.35 4.63
N ASP A 108 9.74 -21.38 4.13
CA ASP A 108 9.56 -19.97 4.47
C ASP A 108 8.88 -19.26 3.29
N VAL A 109 7.88 -18.43 3.58
CA VAL A 109 7.16 -17.65 2.56
C VAL A 109 7.14 -16.19 2.99
N HIS A 110 7.54 -15.32 2.07
CA HIS A 110 7.50 -13.88 2.28
C HIS A 110 6.81 -13.16 1.11
N VAL A 111 6.36 -11.95 1.40
CA VAL A 111 5.64 -11.10 0.46
C VAL A 111 6.59 -10.03 -0.07
N PRO A 112 6.98 -10.05 -1.35
CA PRO A 112 7.88 -9.05 -1.92
C PRO A 112 7.14 -7.75 -2.26
N GLY A 113 7.92 -6.67 -2.38
CA GLY A 113 7.45 -5.43 -2.99
C GLY A 113 6.55 -4.55 -2.12
N PHE A 114 6.57 -4.70 -0.79
CA PHE A 114 5.83 -3.80 0.08
C PHE A 114 6.21 -2.33 -0.13
N GLY A 115 5.22 -1.45 -0.31
CA GLY A 115 5.40 -0.04 -0.65
C GLY A 115 5.78 0.23 -2.10
N LYS A 116 6.02 -0.81 -2.91
CA LYS A 116 6.27 -0.73 -4.36
C LYS A 116 5.05 -1.26 -5.12
N THR A 117 5.02 -1.08 -6.44
CA THR A 117 3.89 -1.52 -7.28
C THR A 117 4.20 -2.76 -8.12
N PHE A 118 5.47 -3.17 -8.27
CA PHE A 118 5.81 -4.24 -9.21
C PHE A 118 5.13 -5.59 -8.91
N SER A 119 4.96 -5.93 -7.63
CA SER A 119 4.46 -7.25 -7.21
C SER A 119 2.95 -7.43 -7.39
N LEU A 120 2.21 -6.34 -7.63
CA LEU A 120 0.78 -6.35 -7.95
C LEU A 120 0.49 -5.93 -9.39
N GLU A 121 1.39 -5.21 -10.06
CA GLU A 121 1.25 -4.88 -11.49
C GLU A 121 1.32 -6.14 -12.36
N PHE A 122 2.33 -6.97 -12.14
CA PHE A 122 2.50 -8.27 -12.79
C PHE A 122 2.72 -9.36 -11.76
N LEU A 123 1.86 -10.36 -11.75
CA LEU A 123 1.95 -11.52 -10.86
C LEU A 123 3.08 -12.47 -11.28
N ASP A 124 3.37 -12.55 -12.58
CA ASP A 124 4.52 -13.27 -13.12
C ASP A 124 5.67 -12.28 -13.39
N PRO A 125 6.86 -12.47 -12.78
CA PRO A 125 8.04 -11.63 -13.03
C PRO A 125 8.48 -11.56 -14.51
N SER A 126 8.11 -12.54 -15.34
CA SER A 126 8.32 -12.50 -16.80
C SER A 126 7.57 -11.35 -17.48
N LYS A 127 6.59 -10.75 -16.78
CA LYS A 127 5.64 -9.75 -17.29
C LYS A 127 4.81 -10.26 -18.48
N SER A 128 4.59 -11.57 -18.53
CA SER A 128 3.59 -12.16 -19.41
C SER A 128 2.24 -11.48 -19.21
N SER A 129 1.50 -11.25 -20.30
CA SER A 129 0.17 -10.64 -20.26
C SER A 129 -0.82 -11.44 -19.41
N VAL A 130 -0.62 -12.76 -19.31
CA VAL A 130 -1.40 -13.66 -18.43
C VAL A 130 -1.29 -13.25 -16.95
N GLY A 131 -0.13 -12.72 -16.54
CA GLY A 131 0.12 -12.24 -15.18
C GLY A 131 -0.18 -10.76 -14.98
N SER A 132 -0.66 -10.03 -15.98
CA SER A 132 -0.99 -8.60 -15.84
C SER A 132 -2.22 -8.42 -14.96
N TYR A 133 -2.09 -7.67 -13.86
CA TYR A 133 -3.19 -7.40 -12.94
C TYR A 133 -3.42 -5.91 -12.73
N PHE A 134 -2.64 -5.24 -11.86
CA PHE A 134 -2.77 -3.79 -11.65
C PHE A 134 -2.04 -2.92 -12.68
N HIS A 135 -1.29 -3.52 -13.61
CA HIS A 135 -0.43 -2.78 -14.53
C HIS A 135 -1.15 -1.63 -15.25
N THR A 136 -2.29 -1.89 -15.89
CA THR A 136 -3.06 -0.86 -16.61
C THR A 136 -3.55 0.26 -15.69
N MET A 137 -3.93 -0.06 -14.46
CA MET A 137 -4.36 0.92 -13.47
C MET A 137 -3.20 1.81 -13.03
N VAL A 138 -2.05 1.21 -12.74
CA VAL A 138 -0.84 1.95 -12.32
C VAL A 138 -0.30 2.81 -13.47
N GLU A 139 -0.29 2.30 -14.71
CA GLU A 139 0.06 3.10 -15.88
C GLU A 139 -0.87 4.30 -16.07
N SER A 140 -2.18 4.14 -15.84
CA SER A 140 -3.13 5.25 -15.91
C SER A 140 -2.85 6.31 -14.85
N LEU A 141 -2.59 5.90 -13.60
CA LEU A 141 -2.20 6.80 -12.52
C LEU A 141 -0.90 7.55 -12.85
N VAL A 142 0.09 6.84 -13.38
CA VAL A 142 1.36 7.46 -13.80
C VAL A 142 1.14 8.46 -14.94
N GLY A 143 0.26 8.13 -15.90
CA GLY A 143 -0.19 9.06 -16.94
C GLY A 143 -0.89 10.32 -16.40
N TRP A 144 -1.48 10.24 -15.20
CA TRP A 144 -2.07 11.39 -14.48
C TRP A 144 -1.07 12.13 -13.58
N GLY A 145 0.21 11.73 -13.58
CA GLY A 145 1.28 12.41 -12.83
C GLY A 145 1.68 11.75 -11.51
N TYR A 146 1.18 10.55 -11.19
CA TYR A 146 1.65 9.79 -10.05
C TYR A 146 3.04 9.16 -10.30
N THR A 147 3.80 8.95 -9.23
CA THR A 147 5.12 8.31 -9.18
C THR A 147 5.06 7.00 -8.37
N ARG A 148 5.38 5.89 -9.04
CA ARG A 148 5.45 4.55 -8.42
C ARG A 148 6.36 4.52 -7.21
N GLY A 149 5.85 3.97 -6.10
CA GLY A 149 6.60 3.84 -4.85
C GLY A 149 6.63 5.13 -4.02
N GLU A 150 6.06 6.23 -4.51
CA GLU A 150 5.98 7.50 -3.80
C GLU A 150 4.55 7.83 -3.42
N ASP A 151 3.75 8.32 -4.36
CA ASP A 151 2.35 8.72 -4.18
C ASP A 151 1.36 7.67 -4.72
N VAL A 152 1.83 6.65 -5.45
CA VAL A 152 1.12 5.39 -5.67
C VAL A 152 1.96 4.22 -5.14
N ARG A 153 1.45 3.50 -4.14
CA ARG A 153 2.16 2.42 -3.45
C ARG A 153 1.31 1.16 -3.34
N GLY A 154 1.97 0.01 -3.37
CA GLY A 154 1.34 -1.28 -3.07
C GLY A 154 1.39 -1.63 -1.59
N ALA A 155 0.34 -2.30 -1.12
CA ALA A 155 0.31 -3.01 0.16
C ALA A 155 0.01 -4.50 -0.08
N PRO A 156 0.94 -5.25 -0.69
CA PRO A 156 0.79 -6.69 -0.88
C PRO A 156 0.80 -7.42 0.47
N TYR A 157 0.14 -8.56 0.54
CA TYR A 157 0.03 -9.38 1.75
C TYR A 157 0.03 -10.87 1.44
N ASP A 158 0.13 -11.72 2.47
CA ASP A 158 -0.05 -13.17 2.29
C ASP A 158 -1.55 -13.47 2.21
N TRP A 159 -2.08 -13.44 0.98
CA TRP A 159 -3.51 -13.63 0.67
C TRP A 159 -4.08 -14.99 1.08
N ARG A 160 -3.23 -15.97 1.42
CA ARG A 160 -3.66 -17.27 1.95
C ARG A 160 -4.15 -17.19 3.40
N ARG A 161 -3.78 -16.13 4.11
CA ARG A 161 -4.06 -15.96 5.55
C ARG A 161 -5.23 -15.02 5.78
N ALA A 162 -6.05 -15.36 6.77
CA ALA A 162 -7.11 -14.48 7.23
C ALA A 162 -6.54 -13.26 7.98
N PRO A 163 -7.25 -12.12 8.01
CA PRO A 163 -6.81 -10.91 8.71
C PRO A 163 -6.56 -11.09 10.21
N THR A 164 -7.14 -12.11 10.84
CA THR A 164 -6.94 -12.42 12.26
C THR A 164 -5.68 -13.23 12.55
N ALA A 165 -5.05 -13.79 11.51
CA ALA A 165 -3.78 -14.50 11.66
C ALA A 165 -2.63 -13.50 11.78
N ALA A 166 -1.74 -13.68 12.76
CA ALA A 166 -0.64 -12.74 13.00
C ALA A 166 0.46 -12.81 11.90
N PRO A 167 1.01 -11.66 11.46
CA PRO A 167 0.47 -10.31 11.68
C PRO A 167 -0.76 -10.09 10.79
N GLY A 168 -1.86 -9.58 11.36
CA GLY A 168 -3.12 -9.40 10.64
C GLY A 168 -3.03 -8.47 9.43
N LEU A 169 -4.08 -8.43 8.60
CA LEU A 169 -4.13 -7.57 7.41
C LEU A 169 -3.87 -6.10 7.79
N GLU A 170 -4.38 -5.65 8.92
CA GLU A 170 -4.10 -4.31 9.47
C GLU A 170 -2.62 -4.11 9.76
N GLY A 171 -1.95 -5.08 10.38
CA GLY A 171 -0.51 -5.05 10.64
C GLY A 171 0.34 -5.09 9.36
N GLN A 172 -0.20 -5.66 8.28
CA GLN A 172 0.43 -5.68 6.96
C GLN A 172 0.20 -4.37 6.21
N VAL A 173 -0.99 -3.76 6.25
CA VAL A 173 -1.35 -2.57 5.43
C VAL A 173 -1.07 -1.23 6.13
N HIS A 174 -1.25 -1.12 7.45
CA HIS A 174 -1.03 0.12 8.21
C HIS A 174 0.35 0.76 7.99
N PRO A 175 1.45 -0.01 7.91
CA PRO A 175 2.76 0.57 7.62
C PRO A 175 2.81 1.33 6.29
N CYS A 176 2.08 0.88 5.26
CA CYS A 176 2.03 1.57 3.96
C CYS A 176 1.26 2.89 4.08
N LEU A 177 0.12 2.89 4.77
CA LEU A 177 -0.66 4.11 5.02
C LEU A 177 0.16 5.15 5.80
N ARG A 178 0.87 4.73 6.85
CA ARG A 178 1.73 5.61 7.66
C ARG A 178 2.90 6.17 6.85
N GLY A 179 3.62 5.31 6.11
CA GLY A 179 4.75 5.74 5.28
C GLY A 179 4.35 6.76 4.23
N THR A 180 3.17 6.58 3.63
CA THR A 180 2.59 7.49 2.64
C THR A 180 2.21 8.84 3.26
N GLY A 181 1.59 8.85 4.44
CA GLY A 181 1.27 10.08 5.17
C GLY A 181 2.51 10.87 5.57
N CYS A 182 3.56 10.20 6.03
CA CYS A 182 4.82 10.85 6.42
C CYS A 182 5.59 11.43 5.22
N ALA A 183 5.63 10.73 4.07
CA ALA A 183 6.33 11.18 2.87
C ALA A 183 5.73 12.47 2.26
N LEU A 184 4.45 12.72 2.52
CA LEU A 184 3.72 13.89 2.00
C LEU A 184 3.55 15.01 3.04
N GLY A 185 4.29 14.96 4.15
CA GLY A 185 4.24 16.01 5.18
C GLY A 185 2.99 15.96 6.07
N GLY A 186 2.19 14.89 5.99
CA GLY A 186 1.11 14.63 6.93
C GLY A 186 1.68 14.31 8.31
N ARG A 187 1.28 15.08 9.33
CA ARG A 187 1.53 14.71 10.73
C ARG A 187 0.82 13.38 10.97
N GLY A 188 1.57 12.29 11.06
CA GLY A 188 1.04 11.00 11.49
C GLY A 188 0.27 11.21 12.78
N GLN A 189 -1.01 10.84 12.80
CA GLN A 189 -1.78 10.90 14.02
C GLN A 189 -1.13 9.94 15.02
N ASP A 190 -0.71 10.53 16.13
CA ASP A 190 -0.15 9.84 17.27
C ASP A 190 -1.21 8.84 17.79
N PRO A 191 -0.92 7.52 17.91
CA PRO A 191 -1.89 6.54 18.39
C PRO A 191 -2.42 6.83 19.80
N ALA A 192 -1.78 7.77 20.52
CA ALA A 192 -2.16 8.20 21.86
C ALA A 192 -3.27 9.25 21.90
N ARG A 193 -3.83 9.71 20.76
CA ARG A 193 -4.98 10.63 20.76
C ARG A 193 -6.30 9.85 20.57
N PRO A 194 -7.18 9.78 21.59
CA PRO A 194 -8.48 9.16 21.45
C PRO A 194 -9.41 10.10 20.67
N GLY A 195 -9.84 9.67 19.49
CA GLY A 195 -10.61 10.51 18.58
C GLY A 195 -11.48 9.73 17.61
N LEU A 196 -12.30 8.80 18.10
CA LEU A 196 -13.63 8.50 17.56
C LEU A 196 -14.29 7.45 18.48
N ARG A 197 -15.23 7.95 19.28
CA ARG A 197 -16.08 7.19 20.18
C ARG A 197 -16.89 6.21 19.34
N GLY A 198 -16.68 4.91 19.52
CA GLY A 198 -17.62 3.90 19.05
C GLY A 198 -19.00 4.21 19.64
N GLN A 199 -20.01 4.31 18.79
CA GLN A 199 -21.39 4.27 19.26
C GLN A 199 -21.62 2.87 19.86
N GLN A 200 -21.75 2.84 21.18
CA GLN A 200 -22.33 1.72 21.91
C GLN A 200 -23.78 1.56 21.42
N PRO A 201 -24.27 0.35 21.10
CA PRO A 201 -25.69 0.16 20.83
C PRO A 201 -26.48 0.36 22.13
N ASP A 202 -27.55 1.13 22.03
CA ASP A 202 -28.51 1.42 23.09
C ASP A 202 -29.24 0.11 23.48
N PRO A 203 -29.32 -0.28 24.77
CA PRO A 203 -30.06 -1.45 25.17
C PRO A 203 -31.53 -1.05 25.36
N GLY A 204 -32.36 -1.30 24.35
CA GLY A 204 -33.80 -1.06 24.50
C GLY A 204 -34.65 -1.30 23.26
N HIS A 205 -34.84 -2.57 22.87
CA HIS A 205 -36.12 -3.23 22.54
C HIS A 205 -35.86 -4.66 22.09
#